data_AF-A0A4Q5Q281-F1
#
_entry.id   AF-A0A4Q5Q281-F1
#
_cell.length_a   1.000
_cell.length_b   1.000
_cell.length_c   1.000
_cell.angle_alpha   90.00
_cell.angle_beta   90.00
_cell.angle_gamma   90.00
#
_symmetry.space_group_name_H-M   'P 1'
#
loop_
_entity.id
_entity.type
_entity.pdbx_description
1 polymer ?
#
loop_
_entity_poly.entity_id
_entity_poly.type
_entity_poly.pdbx_seq_one_letter_code
_entity_poly.pdbx_strand_id
1 'polypeptide(L)'
;MRKSEMVLIDAEAQFNLGNTQGAKDLLFALQSDRDPNATMSTNTGSALYDEILLERRKELYGEAGVEFMDAKRLRKSIVRDNVHRVVLTVPVDSPLFFLKVPQREIDANPNIDASINN
;
A
#
# COMPACT_ATOMS: atom_id res chain seq x y z
N MET A 1 -4.38 -5.36 12.65
CA MET A 1 -5.46 -5.79 11.74
C MET A 1 -6.78 -5.28 12.30
N ARG A 2 -7.51 -4.48 11.52
CA ARG A 2 -8.78 -3.85 11.91
C ARG A 2 -9.83 -4.11 10.82
N LYS A 3 -11.12 -3.93 11.15
CA LYS A 3 -12.22 -4.07 10.18
C LYS A 3 -12.02 -3.20 8.93
N SER A 4 -11.52 -1.97 9.08
CA SER A 4 -11.29 -1.07 7.94
C SER A 4 -10.35 -1.64 6.89
N GLU A 5 -9.33 -2.38 7.33
CA GLU A 5 -8.38 -3.05 6.43
C GLU A 5 -9.09 -4.12 5.58
N MET A 6 -9.98 -4.91 6.20
CA MET A 6 -10.77 -5.91 5.49
C MET A 6 -11.73 -5.27 4.48
N VAL A 7 -12.37 -4.15 4.83
CA VAL A 7 -13.25 -3.40 3.91
C VAL A 7 -12.48 -2.90 2.70
N LEU A 8 -11.28 -2.35 2.90
CA LEU A 8 -10.44 -1.85 1.80
C LEU A 8 -9.83 -2.98 0.94
N ILE A 9 -9.52 -4.13 1.54
CA ILE A 9 -9.11 -5.32 0.80
C ILE A 9 -10.26 -5.81 -0.09
N ASP A 10 -11.48 -5.87 0.44
CA ASP A 10 -12.67 -6.26 -0.33
C ASP A 10 -12.95 -5.22 -1.44
N ALA A 11 -12.93 -3.92 -1.15
CA ALA A 11 -13.12 -2.88 -2.15
C ALA A 11 -12.13 -3.01 -3.33
N GLU A 12 -10.84 -3.23 -3.03
CA GLU A 12 -9.82 -3.45 -4.04
C GLU A 12 -10.04 -4.76 -4.82
N ALA A 13 -10.45 -5.85 -4.15
CA ALA A 13 -10.75 -7.12 -4.79
C ALA A 13 -11.96 -7.03 -5.73
N GLN A 14 -13.06 -6.41 -5.28
CA GLN A 14 -14.26 -6.18 -6.09
C GLN A 14 -13.91 -5.40 -7.37
N PHE A 15 -13.08 -4.36 -7.26
CA PHE A 15 -12.60 -3.61 -8.43
C PHE A 15 -11.85 -4.51 -9.42
N ASN A 16 -10.90 -5.30 -8.94
CA ASN A 16 -10.10 -6.20 -9.78
C ASN A 16 -10.94 -7.34 -10.41
N LEU A 17 -12.05 -7.74 -9.77
CA LEU A 17 -13.02 -8.70 -10.30
C LEU A 17 -14.04 -8.07 -11.27
N GLY A 18 -13.94 -6.77 -11.54
CA GLY A 18 -14.85 -6.04 -12.43
C GLY A 18 -16.15 -5.56 -11.76
N ASN A 19 -16.37 -5.86 -10.48
CA ASN A 19 -17.50 -5.36 -9.72
C ASN A 19 -17.25 -3.92 -9.23
N THR A 20 -17.30 -2.99 -10.17
CA THR A 20 -17.02 -1.56 -9.93
C THR A 20 -18.00 -0.95 -8.93
N GLN A 21 -19.29 -1.32 -8.98
CA GLN A 21 -20.29 -0.78 -8.06
C GLN A 21 -20.04 -1.25 -6.62
N GLY A 22 -19.76 -2.55 -6.42
CA GLY A 22 -19.43 -3.07 -5.09
C GLY A 22 -18.17 -2.42 -4.49
N ALA A 23 -17.15 -2.15 -5.31
CA ALA A 23 -15.96 -1.42 -4.88
C ALA A 23 -16.30 -0.01 -4.39
N LYS A 24 -17.16 0.72 -5.11
CA LYS A 24 -17.62 2.07 -4.74
C LYS A 24 -18.44 2.07 -3.46
N ASP A 25 -19.33 1.09 -3.31
CA ASP A 25 -20.19 0.96 -2.13
C ASP A 25 -19.35 0.73 -0.87
N LEU A 26 -18.36 -0.16 -0.94
CA LEU A 26 -17.44 -0.43 0.17
C LEU A 26 -16.53 0.76 0.49
N LEU A 27 -15.99 1.41 -0.54
CA LEU A 27 -15.17 2.61 -0.38
C LEU A 27 -15.97 3.72 0.31
N PHE A 28 -17.19 3.98 -0.17
CA PHE A 28 -18.07 4.99 0.40
C PHE A 28 -18.53 4.65 1.81
N ALA A 29 -18.80 3.38 2.11
CA ALA A 29 -19.15 2.94 3.46
C ALA A 29 -18.05 3.25 4.48
N LEU A 30 -16.78 3.15 4.09
CA LEU A 30 -15.66 3.56 4.94
C LEU A 30 -15.53 5.09 5.02
N GLN A 31 -15.60 5.79 3.88
CA GLN A 31 -15.43 7.25 3.81
C GLN A 31 -16.51 8.00 4.60
N SER A 32 -17.78 7.59 4.49
CA SER A 32 -18.90 8.21 5.21
C SER A 32 -18.87 7.99 6.72
N ASP A 33 -18.16 6.95 7.19
CA ASP A 33 -17.90 6.70 8.62
C ASP A 33 -16.72 7.55 9.15
N ARG A 34 -15.98 8.25 8.27
CA ARG A 34 -14.85 9.13 8.62
C ARG A 34 -15.14 10.60 8.40
N ASP A 35 -15.86 10.93 7.33
CA ASP A 35 -16.24 12.28 6.96
C ASP A 35 -17.76 12.36 6.73
N PRO A 36 -18.49 13.14 7.54
CA PRO A 36 -19.94 13.30 7.37
C PRO A 36 -20.33 13.98 6.05
N ASN A 37 -19.38 14.62 5.34
CA ASN A 37 -19.60 15.22 4.03
C ASN A 37 -19.11 14.35 2.87
N ALA A 38 -18.68 13.11 3.14
CA ALA A 38 -18.27 12.20 2.09
C ALA A 38 -19.38 12.04 1.04
N THR A 39 -18.99 12.05 -0.23
CA THR A 39 -19.88 11.72 -1.35
C THR A 39 -19.36 10.48 -2.06
N MET A 40 -20.26 9.65 -2.57
CA MET A 40 -19.88 8.44 -3.29
C MET A 40 -19.11 8.79 -4.57
N SER A 41 -18.00 8.08 -4.80
CA SER A 41 -17.14 8.33 -5.95
C SER A 41 -17.84 8.12 -7.30
N THR A 42 -17.70 9.11 -8.18
CA THR A 42 -18.10 9.01 -9.59
C THR A 42 -16.98 8.46 -10.48
N ASN A 43 -15.77 8.27 -9.95
CA ASN A 43 -14.62 7.79 -10.70
C ASN A 43 -14.85 6.39 -11.29
N THR A 44 -14.14 6.08 -12.38
CA THR A 44 -14.17 4.77 -13.03
C THR A 44 -12.77 4.39 -13.50
N GLY A 45 -12.58 3.12 -13.87
CA GLY A 45 -11.29 2.62 -14.38
C GLY A 45 -10.13 2.90 -13.42
N SER A 46 -8.99 3.32 -13.96
CA SER A 46 -7.78 3.61 -13.16
C SER A 46 -8.00 4.69 -12.10
N ALA A 47 -8.87 5.68 -12.34
CA ALA A 47 -9.14 6.73 -11.38
C ALA A 47 -9.80 6.20 -10.11
N LEU A 48 -10.75 5.24 -10.23
CA LEU A 48 -11.35 4.59 -9.07
C LEU A 48 -10.32 3.72 -8.34
N TYR A 49 -9.48 3.00 -9.07
CA TYR A 49 -8.44 2.19 -8.47
C TYR A 49 -7.44 3.02 -7.66
N ASP A 50 -6.97 4.13 -8.22
CA ASP A 50 -6.05 5.02 -7.51
C ASP A 50 -6.71 5.70 -6.31
N GLU A 51 -8.01 5.96 -6.35
CA GLU A 51 -8.78 6.43 -5.19
C GLU A 51 -8.87 5.39 -4.07
N ILE A 52 -9.11 4.11 -4.40
CA ILE A 52 -9.08 3.02 -3.41
C ILE A 52 -7.71 2.94 -2.75
N LEU A 53 -6.63 3.02 -3.53
CA LEU A 53 -5.26 3.01 -2.99
C LEU A 53 -4.94 4.26 -2.16
N LEU A 54 -5.50 5.41 -2.53
CA LEU A 54 -5.40 6.63 -1.72
C LEU A 54 -6.12 6.47 -0.38
N GLU A 55 -7.31 5.88 -0.36
CA GLU A 55 -8.05 5.62 0.88
C GLU A 55 -7.29 4.66 1.79
N ARG A 56 -6.66 3.62 1.22
CA ARG A 56 -5.75 2.73 1.96
C ARG A 56 -4.60 3.49 2.62
N ARG A 57 -3.97 4.43 1.91
CA ARG A 57 -2.89 5.26 2.48
C ARG A 57 -3.38 6.18 3.60
N LYS A 58 -4.60 6.71 3.49
CA LYS A 58 -5.22 7.58 4.52
C LYS A 58 -5.61 6.80 5.76
N GLU A 59 -6.40 5.73 5.62
CA GLU A 59 -6.98 4.99 6.75
C GLU A 59 -5.93 4.17 7.52
N LEU A 60 -4.87 3.70 6.86
CA LEU A 60 -3.87 2.80 7.44
C LEU A 60 -2.51 3.50 7.69
N TYR A 61 -2.52 4.84 7.77
CA TYR A 61 -1.31 5.61 8.04
C TYR A 61 -0.71 5.24 9.41
N GLY A 62 0.57 4.91 9.42
CA GLY A 62 1.30 4.54 10.65
C GLY A 62 1.06 3.11 11.15
N GLU A 63 0.31 2.28 10.43
CA GLU A 63 0.03 0.89 10.83
C GLU A 63 0.93 -0.12 10.10
N ALA A 64 0.36 -1.01 9.28
CA ALA A 64 1.02 -2.18 8.69
C ALA A 64 1.98 -1.86 7.53
N GLY A 65 2.58 -0.66 7.51
CA GLY A 65 3.49 -0.22 6.45
C GLY A 65 2.82 -0.20 5.08
N VAL A 66 1.57 0.26 4.99
CA VAL A 66 0.72 0.14 3.79
C VAL A 66 1.40 0.66 2.53
N GLU A 67 2.09 1.80 2.61
CA GLU A 67 2.79 2.40 1.47
C GLU A 67 3.98 1.54 1.01
N PHE A 68 4.72 0.95 1.93
CA PHE A 68 5.84 0.05 1.61
C PHE A 68 5.35 -1.25 0.97
N MET A 69 4.30 -1.85 1.53
CA MET A 69 3.75 -3.12 1.02
C MET A 69 3.00 -2.92 -0.32
N ASP A 70 2.23 -1.84 -0.45
CA ASP A 70 1.52 -1.51 -1.69
C ASP A 70 2.51 -1.16 -2.81
N ALA A 71 3.58 -0.41 -2.53
CA ALA A 71 4.63 -0.12 -3.51
C ALA A 71 5.25 -1.41 -4.08
N LYS A 72 5.52 -2.41 -3.21
CA LYS A 72 6.09 -3.69 -3.62
C LYS A 72 5.14 -4.52 -4.47
N ARG A 73 3.91 -4.77 -3.98
CA ARG A 73 2.96 -5.66 -4.68
C ARG A 73 2.46 -5.06 -5.99
N LEU A 74 2.38 -3.73 -6.07
CA LEU A 74 1.88 -3.01 -7.25
C LEU A 74 2.98 -2.52 -8.18
N ARG A 75 4.25 -2.76 -7.84
CA ARG A 75 5.40 -2.20 -8.56
C ARG A 75 5.21 -0.70 -8.79
N LYS A 76 5.03 0.04 -7.69
CA LYS A 76 4.97 1.52 -7.67
C LYS A 76 6.23 2.08 -7.01
N SER A 77 6.64 3.28 -7.42
CA SER A 77 7.68 4.04 -6.72
C SER A 77 7.12 4.70 -5.46
N ILE A 78 8.01 5.06 -4.52
CA ILE A 78 7.67 5.94 -3.38
C ILE A 78 8.36 7.28 -3.62
N VAL A 79 7.58 8.35 -3.67
CA VAL A 79 8.07 9.71 -3.88
C VAL A 79 7.96 10.49 -2.58
N ARG A 80 9.09 10.93 -2.03
CA ARG A 80 9.15 11.90 -0.93
C ARG A 80 9.70 13.21 -1.45
N ASP A 81 8.82 14.19 -1.55
CA ASP A 81 9.10 15.55 -2.03
C ASP A 81 9.63 16.47 -0.91
N ASN A 82 9.63 17.78 -1.17
CA ASN A 82 10.14 18.81 -0.26
C ASN A 82 9.30 19.02 1.01
N VAL A 83 8.10 18.44 1.13
CA VAL A 83 7.33 18.48 2.38
C VAL A 83 7.67 17.32 3.32
N HIS A 84 8.43 16.33 2.85
CA HIS A 84 8.90 15.23 3.66
C HIS A 84 10.22 15.58 4.37
N ARG A 85 10.43 15.03 5.57
CA ARG A 85 11.69 15.20 6.34
C ARG A 85 12.93 14.80 5.54
N VAL A 86 12.81 13.78 4.69
CA VAL A 86 13.87 13.30 3.81
C VAL A 86 13.32 13.31 2.39
N VAL A 87 13.88 14.18 1.55
CA VAL A 87 13.57 14.24 0.12
C VAL A 87 14.28 13.07 -0.56
N LEU A 88 13.51 12.11 -1.06
CA LEU A 88 14.02 10.88 -1.65
C LEU A 88 12.95 10.25 -2.53
N THR A 89 13.33 9.83 -3.73
CA THR A 89 12.51 8.94 -4.54
C THR A 89 13.09 7.55 -4.48
N VAL A 90 12.30 6.58 -4.02
CA VAL A 90 12.61 5.16 -4.13
C VAL A 90 11.98 4.67 -5.44
N PRO A 91 12.79 4.37 -6.49
CA PRO A 91 12.26 3.92 -7.77
C PRO A 91 11.58 2.56 -7.63
N VAL A 92 10.75 2.21 -8.62
CA VAL A 92 10.16 0.88 -8.70
C VAL A 92 11.25 -0.20 -8.65
N ASP A 93 10.95 -1.32 -7.99
CA ASP A 93 11.87 -2.47 -7.86
C ASP A 93 13.26 -2.11 -7.26
N SER A 94 13.36 -1.00 -6.53
CA SER A 94 14.59 -0.64 -5.82
C SER A 94 15.02 -1.74 -4.84
N PRO A 95 16.34 -2.02 -4.70
CA PRO A 95 16.87 -2.89 -3.65
C PRO A 95 16.44 -2.46 -2.23
N LEU A 96 16.09 -1.19 -2.04
CA LEU A 96 15.59 -0.66 -0.76
C LEU A 96 14.25 -1.26 -0.30
N PHE A 97 13.52 -1.96 -1.18
CA PHE A 97 12.31 -2.71 -0.82
C PHE A 97 12.59 -4.08 -0.18
N PHE A 98 13.85 -4.52 -0.15
CA PHE A 98 14.26 -5.80 0.39
C PHE A 98 15.03 -5.59 1.68
N LEU A 99 14.50 -6.14 2.78
CA LEU A 99 15.21 -6.13 4.05
C LEU A 99 16.36 -7.13 3.98
N LYS A 100 17.53 -6.71 4.44
CA LYS A 100 18.72 -7.55 4.50
C LYS A 100 18.56 -8.65 5.55
N VAL A 101 19.08 -9.83 5.23
CA VAL A 101 19.27 -10.89 6.21
C VAL A 101 20.21 -10.37 7.31
N PRO A 102 19.85 -10.49 8.60
CA PRO A 102 20.70 -9.99 9.68
C PRO A 102 22.07 -10.68 9.68
N GLN A 103 23.13 -9.91 9.93
CA GLN A 103 24.51 -10.42 9.90
C GLN A 103 24.71 -11.64 10.80
N ARG A 104 24.10 -11.64 11.99
CA ARG A 104 24.17 -12.78 12.92
C ARG A 104 23.66 -14.10 12.32
N GLU A 105 22.67 -14.05 11.42
CA GLU A 105 22.08 -15.25 10.80
C GLU A 105 23.02 -15.77 9.70
N ILE A 106 23.72 -14.87 9.01
CA ILE A 106 24.77 -15.20 8.04
C ILE A 106 25.96 -15.84 8.76
N ASP A 107 26.43 -15.21 9.84
CA ASP A 107 27.58 -15.70 10.62
C ASP A 107 27.30 -17.08 11.26
N ALA A 108 26.05 -17.35 11.64
CA ALA A 108 25.65 -18.58 12.32
C ALA A 108 25.39 -19.76 11.36
N ASN A 109 25.13 -19.51 10.06
CA ASN A 109 24.76 -20.54 9.11
C ASN A 109 25.79 -20.66 7.97
N PRO A 110 26.64 -21.72 7.94
CA PRO A 110 27.66 -21.88 6.91
C PRO A 110 27.10 -22.09 5.49
N ASN A 111 25.79 -22.31 5.34
CA ASN A 111 25.12 -22.42 4.03
C ASN A 111 24.59 -21.07 3.50
N ILE A 112 24.74 -19.99 4.26
CA ILE A 112 24.36 -18.63 3.84
C ILE A 112 25.65 -17.82 3.79
N ASP A 113 26.06 -17.41 2.59
CA ASP A 113 27.23 -16.56 2.43
C ASP A 113 26.86 -15.06 2.38
N ALA A 114 27.87 -14.21 2.52
CA ALA A 114 27.71 -12.76 2.61
C ALA A 114 27.11 -12.12 1.33
N SER A 115 27.06 -12.84 0.21
CA SER A 115 26.47 -12.35 -1.04
C SER A 115 24.95 -12.25 -1.01
N ILE A 116 24.28 -12.86 -0.02
CA ILE A 116 22.81 -12.86 0.05
C ILE A 116 22.17 -11.46 0.18
N ASN A 117 22.96 -10.47 0.59
CA ASN A 117 22.53 -9.08 0.80
C ASN A 117 22.98 -8.12 -0.30
N ASN A 118 23.50 -8.62 -1.43
CA ASN A 118 23.98 -7.85 -2.58
C ASN A 118 22.91 -7.57 -3.62
#